data_AF-G9N0J7-F1
#
_entry.id   AF-G9N0J7-F1
#
_cell.length_a   1.000
_cell.length_b   1.000
_cell.length_c   1.000
_cell.angle_alpha   90.00
_cell.angle_beta   90.00
_cell.angle_gamma   90.00
#
_symmetry.space_group_name_H-M   'P 1'
#
loop_
_entity.id
_entity.type
_entity.pdbx_description
1 polymer ?
#
loop_
_entity_poly.entity_id
_entity_poly.type
_entity_poly.pdbx_seq_one_letter_code
_entity_poly.pdbx_strand_id
1 'polypeptide(L)' 'GTPIPSHLILIQEWVNSRFSLQPAHGKPLTDFNRALGEFYSKHATKMRVRKWIESNPCQKDLEGEAEKKWM' A
#
# COMPACT_ATOMS: atom_id res chain seq x y z
N GLY A 1 10.86 -8.03 -9.37
CA GLY A 1 10.07 -7.34 -8.33
C GLY A 1 10.49 -5.88 -8.24
N THR A 2 9.69 -5.03 -7.62
CA THR A 2 10.04 -3.62 -7.38
C THR A 2 11.05 -3.52 -6.23
N PRO A 3 12.21 -2.88 -6.42
CA PRO A 3 13.19 -2.72 -5.34
C PRO A 3 12.64 -1.77 -4.27
N ILE A 4 12.63 -2.23 -3.01
CA ILE A 4 12.23 -1.38 -1.87
C ILE A 4 13.45 -0.58 -1.41
N PRO A 5 13.36 0.76 -1.31
CA PRO A 5 14.44 1.60 -0.78
C PRO A 5 14.84 1.18 0.64
N SER A 6 16.13 1.28 0.99
CA SER A 6 16.67 0.84 2.29
C SER A 6 16.04 1.49 3.52
N HIS A 7 15.39 2.64 3.35
CA HIS A 7 14.70 3.36 4.42
C HIS A 7 13.20 3.01 4.54
N LEU A 8 12.72 2.07 3.72
CA LEU A 8 11.38 1.48 3.76
C LEU A 8 11.48 -0.02 3.99
N ILE A 9 10.46 -0.60 4.63
CA ILE A 9 10.32 -2.04 4.82
C ILE A 9 8.91 -2.47 4.41
N LEU A 10 8.82 -3.58 3.69
CA LEU A 10 7.55 -4.21 3.35
C LEU A 10 7.29 -5.33 4.35
N ILE A 11 6.22 -5.22 5.12
CA ILE A 11 5.82 -6.18 6.14
C ILE A 11 4.58 -6.91 5.66
N GLN A 12 4.61 -8.24 5.70
CA GLN A 12 3.41 -9.05 5.50
C GLN A 12 2.62 -9.09 6.81
N GLU A 13 1.40 -8.58 6.77
CA GLU A 13 0.46 -8.67 7.87
C GLU A 13 -0.13 -10.08 7.92
N TRP A 14 -0.24 -10.63 9.13
CA TRP A 14 -0.35 -12.05 9.43
C TRP A 14 -1.47 -12.82 8.71
N VAL A 15 -2.58 -12.17 8.40
CA VAL A 15 -3.79 -12.82 7.89
C VAL A 15 -4.31 -12.00 6.72
N ASN A 16 -4.49 -12.62 5.55
CA ASN A 16 -5.07 -12.06 4.30
C ASN A 16 -4.12 -11.44 3.26
N SER A 17 -2.86 -11.87 3.16
CA SER A 17 -1.91 -11.36 2.13
C SER A 17 -1.86 -9.82 2.08
N ARG A 18 -2.06 -9.19 3.24
CA ARG A 18 -1.99 -7.75 3.40
C ARG A 18 -0.53 -7.39 3.60
N PHE A 19 -0.11 -6.31 2.95
CA PHE A 19 1.24 -5.80 3.08
C PHE A 19 1.19 -4.34 3.51
N SER A 20 2.07 -3.98 4.43
CA SER A 20 2.28 -2.60 4.85
C SER A 20 3.68 -2.15 4.43
N LEU A 21 3.77 -0.95 3.85
CA LEU A 21 5.04 -0.30 3.55
C LEU A 21 5.30 0.71 4.67
N GLN A 22 6.30 0.43 5.49
CA GLN A 22 6.60 1.16 6.72
C GLN A 22 7.99 1.80 6.66
N PRO A 23 8.28 2.82 7.48
CA PRO A 23 9.64 3.30 7.63
C PRO A 23 10.50 2.24 8.34
N ALA A 24 11.70 1.97 7.82
CA ALA A 24 12.60 0.98 8.40
C ALA A 24 13.18 1.41 9.77
N HIS A 25 13.22 2.72 10.02
CA HIS A 25 13.72 3.35 11.24
C HIS A 25 12.85 4.56 11.60
N GLY A 26 12.96 5.05 12.84
CA GLY A 26 12.29 6.30 13.26
C GLY A 26 12.60 7.45 12.32
N LYS A 27 11.54 8.07 11.76
CA LYS A 27 11.64 9.10 10.73
C LYS A 27 10.51 10.13 10.92
N PRO A 28 10.75 11.44 10.69
CA PRO A 28 9.69 12.44 10.66
C PRO A 28 8.60 12.09 9.63
N LEU A 29 7.34 12.36 9.96
CA LEU A 29 6.20 12.05 9.09
C LEU A 29 6.33 12.71 7.70
N THR A 30 6.83 13.94 7.64
CA THR A 30 7.08 14.68 6.40
C THR A 30 8.07 13.97 5.49
N ASP A 31 9.16 13.47 6.06
CA ASP A 31 10.19 12.74 5.32
C ASP A 31 9.70 11.37 4.88
N PHE A 32 8.88 10.71 5.70
CA PHE A 32 8.26 9.44 5.33
C PHE A 32 7.29 9.61 4.16
N ASN A 33 6.43 10.63 4.20
CA ASN A 33 5.50 10.96 3.12
C ASN A 33 6.24 11.30 1.82
N ARG A 34 7.36 12.03 1.91
CA ARG A 34 8.21 12.31 0.74
C ARG A 34 8.77 11.03 0.14
N ALA A 35 9.33 10.14 0.96
CA ALA A 35 9.86 8.85 0.51
C ALA A 35 8.79 7.98 -0.18
N LEU A 36 7.58 7.89 0.39
CA LEU A 36 6.46 7.18 -0.24
C LEU A 36 6.07 7.82 -1.57
N GLY A 37 5.99 9.15 -1.61
CA GLY A 37 5.67 9.91 -2.82
C GLY A 37 6.66 9.63 -3.96
N GLU A 38 7.96 9.65 -3.66
CA GLU A 38 9.03 9.31 -4.61
C GLU A 38 8.93 7.86 -5.09
N PHE A 39 8.75 6.93 -4.15
CA PHE A 39 8.63 5.50 -4.45
C PHE A 39 7.46 5.21 -5.40
N TYR A 40 6.26 5.68 -5.07
CA TYR A 40 5.08 5.46 -5.92
C TYR A 40 5.18 6.23 -7.24
N SER A 41 5.74 7.44 -7.25
CA SER A 41 5.90 8.20 -8.50
C SER A 41 6.81 7.49 -9.50
N LYS A 42 7.84 6.80 -9.01
CA LYS A 42 8.82 6.10 -9.84
C LYS A 42 8.36 4.69 -10.24
N HIS A 43 7.67 3.98 -9.36
CA HIS A 43 7.42 2.54 -9.51
C HIS A 43 5.96 2.14 -9.66
N ALA A 44 5.00 3.01 -9.32
CA ALA A 44 3.59 2.66 -9.45
C ALA A 44 3.11 2.75 -10.91
N THR A 45 2.38 1.73 -11.34
CA THR A 45 1.58 1.82 -12.57
C THR A 45 0.40 2.73 -12.31
N LYS A 46 0.45 3.96 -12.86
CA LYS A 46 -0.64 4.93 -12.74
C LYS A 46 -1.81 4.48 -13.60
N MET A 47 -2.94 4.19 -12.95
CA MET A 47 -4.18 3.84 -13.64
C MET A 47 -5.34 4.67 -13.07
N ARG A 48 -6.31 5.01 -13.92
CA ARG A 48 -7.55 5.63 -13.46
C ARG A 48 -8.28 4.67 -12.54
N VAL A 49 -8.75 5.18 -11.39
CA VAL A 49 -9.44 4.39 -10.35
C VAL A 49 -10.55 3.52 -10.93
N ARG A 50 -11.41 4.07 -11.80
CA ARG A 50 -12.51 3.32 -12.44
C ARG A 50 -12.02 2.10 -13.22
N LYS A 51 -10.98 2.28 -14.05
CA LYS A 51 -10.37 1.20 -14.84
C LYS A 51 -9.73 0.15 -13.93
N TRP A 52 -9.14 0.57 -12.81
CA TRP A 52 -8.58 -0.36 -11.82
C TRP A 52 -9.67 -1.24 -11.18
N ILE A 53 -10.77 -0.64 -10.74
CA ILE A 53 -11.91 -1.33 -10.12
C ILE A 53 -12.54 -2.34 -11.09
N GLU A 54 -12.74 -1.95 -12.35
CA GLU A 54 -13.29 -2.84 -13.38
C GLU A 54 -12.39 -4.06 -13.65
N SER A 55 -11.07 -3.87 -13.58
CA SER A 55 -10.08 -4.92 -13.91
C SER A 55 -9.66 -5.77 -12.69
N ASN A 56 -9.97 -5.33 -11.48
CA ASN A 56 -9.60 -5.98 -10.23
C ASN A 56 -10.86 -6.05 -9.35
N PRO A 57 -11.62 -7.15 -9.39
CA PRO A 57 -12.84 -7.33 -8.59
C PRO A 57 -12.53 -7.53 -7.10
N CYS A 58 -11.79 -6.59 -6.50
CA CYS A 58 -11.45 -6.52 -5.08
C CYS A 58 -12.66 -6.19 -4.20
N GLN A 59 -13.81 -5.84 -4.79
CA GLN A 59 -15.05 -5.59 -4.05
C GLN A 59 -15.45 -6.78 -3.17
N LYS A 60 -15.26 -8.02 -3.66
CA LYS A 60 -15.60 -9.23 -2.89
C LYS A 60 -14.72 -9.43 -1.64
N ASP A 61 -13.49 -8.91 -1.66
CA ASP A 61 -12.55 -9.04 -0.54
C ASP A 61 -12.66 -7.90 0.48
N LEU A 62 -13.31 -6.79 0.10
CA LEU A 62 -13.59 -5.63 0.96
C LEU A 62 -14.95 -5.75 1.66
N GLU A 63 -15.91 -6.46 1.05
CA GLU A 63 -17.27 -6.71 1.59
C GLU A 63 -17.29 -7.74 2.75
N GLY A 64 -16.19 -8.45 3.01
CA GLY A 64 -16.06 -9.37 4.14
C GLY A 64 -15.33 -8.75 5.33
N GLU A 65 -15.92 -8.81 6.54
CA GLU A 65 -15.45 -8.45 7.90
C GLU A 65 -14.66 -7.14 8.14
N ALA A 66 -13.84 -6.69 7.20
CA ALA A 66 -13.04 -5.49 7.26
C ALA A 66 -13.90 -4.23 7.36
N GLU A 67 -15.03 -4.15 6.65
CA GLU A 67 -15.94 -2.99 6.76
C GLU A 67 -16.57 -2.88 8.17
N LYS A 68 -16.86 -4.02 8.82
CA LYS A 68 -17.41 -4.05 10.19
C LYS A 68 -16.42 -3.63 11.28
N LYS A 69 -15.11 -3.60 10.98
CA LYS A 69 -14.06 -3.24 11.95
C LYS A 69 -13.67 -1.76 11.89
N TRP A 70 -14.18 -1.02 10.89
CA TRP A 70 -13.83 0.39 10.65
C TRP A 70 -14.97 1.37 11.03
N MET A 71 -16.08 0.89 11.59
CA MET A 71 -17.08 1.70 12.32
C MET A 71 -17.08 1.35 13.80
#